data_AF-A0A8U0SWT2-F1
#
_entry.id   AF-A0A8U0SWT2-F1
#
_cell.length_a   1.000
_cell.length_b   1.000
_cell.length_c   1.000
_cell.angle_alpha   90.00
_cell.angle_beta   90.00
_cell.angle_gamma   90.00
#
_symmetry.space_group_name_H-M   'P 1'
#
loop_
_entity.id
_entity.type
_entity.pdbx_description
1 polymer ?
#
loop_
_entity_poly.entity_id
_entity_poly.type
_entity_poly.pdbx_seq_one_letter_code
_entity_poly.pdbx_strand_id
1 'polypeptide(L)'
;MRTFKPIEEHHVGGTTETRALTAAGGESSRPAGICGRPPGAGRGGVPRCSMQSARSAFWASHLALSVMLEVALNQVDVWGAQAGLVVAGYYHANAALDDQSAGPLASKIAGRIAEFFPGAVLIMLDNQKLVSQPHVPPVIVLENHGLRWVPKDKNLVMWRDWEESRQMVGALLEGRAHQHLVDFDCHLDDIRQDWTNQQLNTQITQWVGPTNGKT
;
A
#
# COMPACT_ATOMS: atom_id res chain seq x y z
N MET A 1 -5.68 -38.00 22.51
CA MET A 1 -5.07 -39.26 22.03
C MET A 1 -5.75 -39.66 20.72
N ARG A 2 -5.09 -39.43 19.59
CA ARG A 2 -5.33 -40.03 18.27
C ARG A 2 -4.18 -39.58 17.36
N THR A 3 -3.29 -40.53 17.11
CA THR A 3 -2.11 -40.52 16.24
C THR A 3 -2.52 -40.75 14.80
N PHE A 4 -1.88 -40.08 13.82
CA PHE A 4 -1.74 -40.57 12.45
C PHE A 4 -0.39 -40.15 11.83
N LYS A 5 0.10 -41.06 10.98
CA LYS A 5 1.48 -41.39 10.55
C LYS A 5 2.13 -40.42 9.54
N PRO A 6 3.48 -40.48 9.38
CA PRO A 6 4.22 -39.74 8.35
C PRO A 6 4.06 -40.41 6.97
N ILE A 7 4.10 -39.61 5.89
CA ILE A 7 4.16 -40.10 4.51
C ILE A 7 5.57 -39.84 3.98
N GLU A 8 6.21 -40.91 3.52
CA GLU A 8 7.55 -40.98 2.94
C GLU A 8 7.71 -40.15 1.66
N GLU A 9 8.94 -39.69 1.45
CA GLU A 9 9.40 -39.11 0.19
C GLU A 9 9.52 -40.18 -0.91
N HIS A 10 9.01 -39.88 -2.10
CA HIS A 10 9.40 -40.54 -3.34
C HIS A 10 9.93 -39.50 -4.32
N HIS A 11 11.23 -39.60 -4.63
CA HIS A 11 11.87 -38.92 -5.75
C HIS A 11 11.85 -39.84 -6.97
N VAL A 12 11.06 -39.54 -8.00
CA VAL A 12 11.30 -39.98 -9.38
C VAL A 12 10.71 -38.97 -10.37
N GLY A 13 11.54 -38.50 -11.30
CA GLY A 13 11.12 -38.22 -12.68
C GLY A 13 10.62 -36.81 -12.97
N GLY A 14 11.39 -36.06 -13.75
CA GLY A 14 11.08 -34.70 -14.15
C GLY A 14 9.79 -34.56 -14.95
N THR A 15 9.03 -33.52 -14.61
CA THR A 15 8.19 -32.72 -15.50
C THR A 15 7.87 -31.45 -14.72
N THR A 16 8.21 -30.30 -15.29
CA THR A 16 7.99 -28.98 -14.70
C THR A 16 6.49 -28.68 -14.76
N GLU A 17 5.76 -29.09 -13.73
CA GLU A 17 4.35 -28.74 -13.59
C GLU A 17 4.26 -27.38 -12.90
N THR A 18 3.85 -26.35 -13.66
CA THR A 18 3.49 -25.03 -13.15
C THR A 18 2.28 -25.17 -12.26
N ARG A 19 2.52 -25.45 -10.98
CA ARG A 19 1.49 -25.60 -9.96
C ARG A 19 0.94 -24.22 -9.64
N ALA A 20 -0.20 -23.90 -10.25
CA ALA A 20 -1.04 -22.78 -9.85
C ALA A 20 -1.25 -22.85 -8.33
N LEU A 21 -0.82 -21.79 -7.64
CA LEU A 21 -1.08 -21.59 -6.22
C LEU A 21 -2.58 -21.34 -6.06
N THR A 22 -3.35 -22.40 -5.92
CA THR A 22 -4.71 -22.36 -5.38
C THR A 22 -4.57 -22.03 -3.89
N ALA A 23 -4.61 -20.75 -3.54
CA ALA A 23 -4.67 -20.32 -2.16
C ALA A 23 -6.04 -20.69 -1.59
N ALA A 24 -6.03 -21.66 -0.69
CA ALA A 24 -7.17 -22.02 0.16
C ALA A 24 -7.62 -20.80 0.99
N GLY A 25 -8.93 -20.74 1.25
CA GLY A 25 -9.62 -19.62 1.87
C GLY A 25 -8.97 -19.06 3.12
N GLY A 26 -8.61 -17.78 3.03
CA GLY A 26 -8.25 -16.87 4.10
C GLY A 26 -8.05 -15.50 3.47
N GLU A 27 -8.83 -14.49 3.88
CA GLU A 27 -8.67 -13.10 3.41
C GLU A 27 -7.26 -12.60 3.79
N SER A 28 -6.34 -12.67 2.82
CA SER A 28 -4.99 -12.12 2.91
C SER A 28 -4.96 -10.76 2.23
N SER A 29 -5.39 -9.73 2.93
CA SER A 29 -5.38 -8.35 2.41
C SER A 29 -4.29 -7.52 3.07
N ARG A 30 -3.71 -6.57 2.33
CA ARG A 30 -2.57 -5.75 2.77
C ARG A 30 -3.02 -4.32 3.12
N PRO A 31 -2.89 -3.87 4.37
CA PRO A 31 -3.23 -2.53 4.81
C PRO A 31 -2.02 -1.60 4.78
N ALA A 32 -2.27 -0.33 4.52
CA ALA A 32 -1.21 0.66 4.57
C ALA A 32 -1.70 2.11 4.60
N GLY A 33 -0.93 2.97 5.28
CA GLY A 33 -1.27 4.37 5.50
C GLY A 33 -0.69 5.29 4.41
N ILE A 34 -1.43 6.35 4.07
CA ILE A 34 -0.94 7.40 3.17
C ILE A 34 -0.73 8.69 3.98
N CYS A 35 0.48 9.22 3.91
CA CYS A 35 0.81 10.53 4.47
C CYS A 35 0.80 11.59 3.37
N GLY A 36 0.11 12.70 3.63
CA GLY A 36 -0.01 13.83 2.73
C GLY A 36 0.36 15.15 3.39
N ARG A 37 0.57 16.18 2.56
CA ARG A 37 0.58 17.56 3.04
C ARG A 37 -0.86 18.04 3.19
N PRO A 38 -1.23 18.70 4.29
CA PRO A 38 -2.52 19.38 4.36
C PRO A 38 -2.62 20.42 3.23
N PRO A 39 -3.83 20.69 2.71
CA PRO A 39 -4.03 21.68 1.67
C PRO A 39 -3.50 23.04 2.15
N GLY A 40 -2.63 23.66 1.35
CA GLY A 40 -2.18 25.03 1.62
C GLY A 40 -3.37 25.99 1.52
N ALA A 41 -3.45 26.95 2.44
CA ALA A 41 -4.47 28.00 2.44
C ALA A 41 -4.23 29.02 1.30
N GLY A 42 -4.40 28.56 0.05
CA GLY A 42 -4.41 29.42 -1.13
C GLY A 42 -5.83 29.95 -1.36
N ARG A 43 -5.99 31.26 -1.49
CA ARG A 43 -7.27 31.93 -1.74
C ARG A 43 -7.96 31.34 -2.99
N GLY A 44 -9.12 30.70 -2.81
CA GLY A 44 -10.10 30.44 -3.87
C GLY A 44 -9.96 29.14 -4.68
N GLY A 45 -9.04 28.23 -4.35
CA GLY A 45 -8.91 26.94 -5.03
C GLY A 45 -9.59 25.79 -4.30
N VAL A 46 -10.04 24.76 -5.03
CA VAL A 46 -10.45 23.46 -4.45
C VAL A 46 -9.32 22.95 -3.56
N PRO A 47 -9.58 22.49 -2.32
CA PRO A 47 -8.53 21.97 -1.45
C PRO A 47 -7.80 20.80 -2.13
N ARG A 48 -6.50 20.99 -2.40
CA ARG A 48 -5.65 19.98 -3.03
C ARG A 48 -4.77 19.32 -1.97
N CYS A 49 -5.00 18.03 -1.73
CA CYS A 49 -4.12 17.19 -0.93
C CYS A 49 -3.03 16.62 -1.85
N SER A 50 -1.76 16.93 -1.56
CA SER A 50 -0.65 16.21 -2.20
C SER A 50 -0.26 15.04 -1.30
N MET A 51 -0.48 13.83 -1.77
CA MET A 51 0.09 12.62 -1.15
C MET A 51 1.58 12.59 -1.49
N GLN A 52 2.43 12.39 -0.48
CA GLN A 52 3.88 12.49 -0.62
C GLN A 52 4.58 11.18 -0.29
N SER A 53 4.00 10.37 0.61
CA SER A 53 4.57 9.09 1.00
C SER A 53 3.45 8.11 1.30
N ALA A 54 3.61 6.89 0.82
CA ALA A 54 2.82 5.73 1.19
C ALA A 54 3.67 4.86 2.12
N ARG A 55 3.08 4.30 3.18
CA ARG A 55 3.79 3.43 4.12
C ARG A 55 3.02 2.14 4.33
N SER A 56 3.67 1.03 3.98
CA SER A 56 3.12 -0.32 4.19
C SER A 56 3.02 -0.58 5.69
N ALA A 57 1.80 -0.83 6.18
CA ALA A 57 1.57 -1.02 7.61
C ALA A 57 1.60 -2.49 8.01
N PHE A 58 1.14 -3.44 7.19
CA PHE A 58 1.03 -4.83 7.64
C PHE A 58 1.15 -5.82 6.47
N TRP A 59 1.74 -6.99 6.70
CA TRP A 59 1.76 -8.13 5.78
C TRP A 59 0.92 -9.30 6.32
N ALA A 60 0.50 -9.29 7.59
CA ALA A 60 -0.16 -10.44 8.21
C ALA A 60 -1.71 -10.46 8.16
N SER A 61 -2.24 -11.68 8.14
CA SER A 61 -3.63 -12.08 7.87
C SER A 61 -4.67 -11.71 8.94
N HIS A 62 -4.34 -10.87 9.92
CA HIS A 62 -5.23 -10.53 11.05
C HIS A 62 -5.43 -9.02 11.16
N LEU A 63 -6.03 -8.49 10.11
CA LEU A 63 -6.34 -7.07 9.94
C LEU A 63 -7.62 -6.64 10.71
N ALA A 64 -8.28 -7.57 11.41
CA ALA A 64 -9.48 -7.29 12.17
C ALA A 64 -9.16 -6.49 13.45
N LEU A 65 -9.08 -5.16 13.32
CA LEU A 65 -9.15 -4.18 14.42
C LEU A 65 -8.30 -4.56 15.64
N SER A 66 -7.04 -4.96 15.39
CA SER A 66 -6.10 -5.27 16.45
C SER A 66 -5.57 -3.99 17.09
N VAL A 67 -5.23 -4.06 18.38
CA VAL A 67 -4.41 -3.08 19.11
C VAL A 67 -3.21 -2.61 18.26
N MET A 68 -2.66 -3.51 17.43
CA MET A 68 -1.54 -3.24 16.52
C MET A 68 -1.83 -2.14 15.50
N LEU A 69 -3.04 -2.05 14.96
CA LEU A 69 -3.40 -1.01 13.99
C LEU A 69 -3.47 0.37 14.66
N GLU A 70 -4.02 0.45 15.87
CA GLU A 70 -4.07 1.70 16.64
C GLU A 70 -2.66 2.17 16.99
N VAL A 71 -1.80 1.25 17.43
CA VAL A 71 -0.39 1.55 17.69
C VAL A 71 0.31 2.04 16.41
N ALA A 72 0.09 1.38 15.27
CA ALA A 72 0.65 1.78 13.99
C ALA A 72 0.20 3.18 13.58
N LEU A 73 -1.10 3.47 13.63
CA LEU A 73 -1.65 4.77 13.29
C LEU A 73 -1.11 5.88 14.20
N ASN A 74 -1.01 5.62 15.51
CA ASN A 74 -0.44 6.58 16.46
C ASN A 74 1.05 6.84 16.19
N GLN A 75 1.85 5.81 15.89
CA GLN A 75 3.26 6.00 15.56
C GLN A 75 3.45 6.79 14.25
N VAL A 76 2.64 6.48 13.23
CA VAL A 76 2.65 7.21 11.96
C VAL A 76 2.24 8.67 12.16
N ASP A 77 1.27 8.94 13.03
CA ASP A 77 0.81 10.29 13.33
C ASP A 77 1.90 11.12 14.03
N VAL A 78 2.52 10.58 15.08
CA VAL A 78 3.62 11.24 15.80
C VAL A 78 4.83 11.48 14.88
N TRP A 79 5.23 10.47 14.11
CA TRP A 79 6.32 10.59 13.15
C TRP A 79 5.99 11.62 12.05
N GLY A 80 4.78 11.58 11.51
CA GLY A 80 4.29 12.50 10.48
C GLY A 80 4.28 13.94 10.98
N ALA A 81 3.78 14.18 12.19
CA ALA A 81 3.73 15.50 12.81
C ALA A 81 5.11 16.14 12.94
N GLN A 82 6.16 15.37 13.25
CA GLN A 82 7.55 15.86 13.29
C GLN A 82 8.05 16.34 11.92
N ALA A 83 7.55 15.74 10.84
CA ALA A 83 7.87 16.11 9.46
C ALA A 83 6.86 17.11 8.84
N GLY A 84 5.88 17.60 9.61
CA GLY A 84 4.81 18.47 9.10
C GLY A 84 3.84 17.76 8.13
N LEU A 85 3.71 16.44 8.26
CA LEU A 85 2.83 15.58 7.48
C LEU A 85 1.61 15.16 8.31
N VAL A 86 0.52 14.85 7.62
CA VAL A 86 -0.70 14.30 8.24
C VAL A 86 -1.10 13.02 7.52
N VAL A 87 -1.76 12.10 8.23
CA VAL A 87 -2.37 10.93 7.60
C VAL A 87 -3.55 11.40 6.75
N ALA A 88 -3.42 11.27 5.43
CA ALA A 88 -4.34 11.84 4.45
C ALA A 88 -5.13 10.77 3.68
N GLY A 89 -4.97 9.50 4.03
CA GLY A 89 -5.70 8.41 3.40
C GLY A 89 -5.18 7.05 3.78
N TYR A 90 -5.81 6.04 3.20
CA TYR A 90 -5.49 4.63 3.41
C TYR A 90 -5.51 3.91 2.07
N TYR A 91 -4.55 3.02 1.84
CA TYR A 91 -4.57 2.13 0.68
C TYR A 91 -4.72 0.68 1.07
N HIS A 92 -5.36 -0.08 0.19
CA HIS A 92 -5.68 -1.46 0.40
C HIS A 92 -5.53 -2.27 -0.88
N ALA A 93 -4.91 -3.44 -0.76
CA ALA A 93 -4.90 -4.45 -1.80
C ALA A 93 -5.65 -5.69 -1.29
N ASN A 94 -6.67 -6.10 -2.03
CA ASN A 94 -7.46 -7.28 -1.71
C ASN A 94 -6.67 -8.56 -1.95
N ALA A 95 -7.07 -9.67 -1.32
CA ALA A 95 -6.46 -10.98 -1.54
C ALA A 95 -6.78 -11.53 -2.93
N ALA A 96 -8.04 -11.39 -3.35
CA ALA A 96 -8.51 -11.81 -4.65
C ALA A 96 -8.02 -10.84 -5.73
N LEU A 97 -7.60 -11.38 -6.88
CA LEU A 97 -7.05 -10.58 -7.97
C LEU A 97 -8.14 -9.76 -8.69
N ASP A 98 -9.34 -10.31 -8.79
CA ASP A 98 -10.51 -9.74 -9.44
C ASP A 98 -11.38 -8.86 -8.54
N ASP A 99 -11.12 -8.85 -7.23
CA ASP A 99 -11.85 -8.01 -6.28
C ASP A 99 -11.15 -6.67 -6.07
N GLN A 100 -11.84 -5.60 -6.45
CA GLN A 100 -11.39 -4.22 -6.28
C GLN A 100 -12.31 -3.43 -5.35
N SER A 101 -13.26 -4.11 -4.71
CA SER A 101 -14.25 -3.50 -3.85
C SER A 101 -13.64 -3.11 -2.51
N ALA A 102 -14.11 -1.98 -1.97
CA ALA A 102 -13.74 -1.54 -0.64
C ALA A 102 -14.46 -2.38 0.41
N GLY A 103 -13.74 -3.35 1.00
CA GLY A 103 -14.27 -4.18 2.08
C GLY A 103 -14.69 -3.37 3.33
N PRO A 104 -15.50 -3.95 4.23
CA PRO A 104 -15.98 -3.27 5.43
C PRO A 104 -14.84 -2.76 6.33
N LEU A 105 -13.75 -3.50 6.40
CA LEU A 105 -12.57 -3.12 7.16
C LEU A 105 -11.87 -1.90 6.56
N ALA A 106 -11.58 -1.92 5.26
CA ALA A 106 -10.96 -0.80 4.57
C ALA A 106 -11.80 0.48 4.70
N SER A 107 -13.12 0.34 4.56
CA SER A 107 -14.08 1.44 4.74
C SER A 107 -14.07 1.99 6.19
N LYS A 108 -13.95 1.11 7.20
CA LYS A 108 -13.91 1.51 8.61
C LYS A 108 -12.61 2.24 8.97
N ILE A 109 -11.46 1.75 8.50
CA ILE A 109 -10.16 2.39 8.72
C ILE A 109 -10.10 3.76 8.04
N ALA A 110 -10.48 3.82 6.76
CA ALA A 110 -10.53 5.06 6.02
C ALA A 110 -11.55 6.04 6.64
N GLY A 111 -12.69 5.54 7.14
CA GLY A 111 -13.69 6.34 7.86
C GLY A 111 -13.11 6.97 9.12
N ARG A 112 -12.34 6.21 9.90
CA ARG A 112 -11.66 6.72 11.09
C ARG A 112 -10.63 7.81 10.74
N ILE A 113 -9.88 7.65 9.66
CA ILE A 113 -8.96 8.69 9.17
C ILE A 113 -9.73 9.94 8.71
N ALA A 114 -10.88 9.77 8.05
CA ALA A 114 -11.70 10.87 7.58
C ALA A 114 -12.29 11.73 8.71
N GLU A 115 -12.46 11.19 9.92
CA GLU A 115 -12.86 11.96 11.11
C GLU A 115 -11.81 13.01 11.49
N PHE A 116 -10.52 12.70 11.33
CA PHE A 116 -9.41 13.62 11.61
C PHE A 116 -9.04 14.47 10.39
N PHE A 117 -9.21 13.93 9.19
CA PHE A 117 -8.89 14.58 7.93
C PHE A 117 -10.04 14.43 6.92
N PRO A 118 -10.98 15.39 6.84
CA PRO A 118 -12.16 15.28 5.97
C PRO A 118 -11.85 15.08 4.48
N GLY A 119 -10.67 15.49 4.03
CA GLY A 119 -10.17 15.29 2.67
C GLY A 119 -9.53 13.91 2.44
N ALA A 120 -9.72 12.95 3.35
CA ALA A 120 -9.10 11.64 3.26
C ALA A 120 -9.61 10.84 2.06
N VAL A 121 -8.72 10.04 1.48
CA VAL A 121 -9.06 9.11 0.40
C VAL A 121 -8.84 7.66 0.82
N LEU A 122 -9.60 6.77 0.21
CA LEU A 122 -9.35 5.34 0.22
C LEU A 122 -8.83 4.94 -1.17
N ILE A 123 -7.70 4.24 -1.25
CA ILE A 123 -7.14 3.78 -2.52
C ILE A 123 -7.18 2.26 -2.57
N MET A 124 -7.86 1.70 -3.54
CA MET A 124 -7.87 0.26 -3.82
C MET A 124 -6.89 -0.05 -4.94
N LEU A 125 -6.01 -1.05 -4.74
CA LEU A 125 -5.09 -1.50 -5.78
C LEU A 125 -5.75 -2.53 -6.70
N ASP A 126 -5.52 -2.38 -8.00
CA ASP A 126 -5.91 -3.36 -9.02
C ASP A 126 -4.78 -4.38 -9.21
N ASN A 127 -4.88 -5.50 -8.48
CA ASN A 127 -3.84 -6.51 -8.44
C ASN A 127 -3.63 -7.23 -9.78
N GLN A 128 -4.66 -7.37 -10.61
CA GLN A 128 -4.51 -7.96 -11.95
C GLN A 128 -3.56 -7.14 -12.81
N LYS A 129 -3.68 -5.81 -12.71
CA LYS A 129 -2.88 -4.91 -13.54
C LYS A 129 -1.46 -4.73 -13.03
N LEU A 130 -1.17 -4.97 -11.74
CA LEU A 130 0.18 -4.83 -11.18
C LEU A 130 1.22 -5.73 -11.87
N VAL A 131 0.82 -6.93 -12.30
CA VAL A 131 1.74 -7.90 -12.95
C VAL A 131 2.08 -7.49 -14.39
N SER A 132 1.17 -6.76 -15.05
CA SER A 132 1.25 -6.50 -16.49
C SER A 132 1.89 -5.16 -16.87
N GLN A 133 2.46 -4.41 -15.92
CA GLN A 133 2.94 -3.03 -16.10
C GLN A 133 1.96 -2.21 -16.95
N PRO A 134 0.84 -1.73 -16.39
CA PRO A 134 -0.24 -1.15 -17.17
C PRO A 134 0.11 0.27 -17.63
N HIS A 135 -0.42 0.70 -18.79
CA HIS A 135 -0.29 2.09 -19.26
C HIS A 135 -1.07 3.10 -18.41
N VAL A 136 -2.04 2.62 -17.63
CA VAL A 136 -2.82 3.42 -16.69
C VAL A 136 -2.52 3.00 -15.25
N PRO A 137 -2.51 3.92 -14.28
CA PRO A 137 -2.31 3.58 -12.87
C PRO A 137 -3.26 2.48 -12.40
N PRO A 138 -2.77 1.36 -11.83
CA PRO A 138 -3.59 0.25 -11.37
C PRO A 138 -4.20 0.54 -10.00
N VAL A 139 -4.90 1.66 -9.90
CA VAL A 139 -5.54 2.08 -8.65
C VAL A 139 -6.94 2.65 -8.89
N ILE A 140 -7.77 2.51 -7.87
CA ILE A 140 -9.08 3.17 -7.79
C ILE A 140 -9.05 4.06 -6.55
N VAL A 141 -9.22 5.36 -6.76
CA VAL A 141 -9.32 6.34 -5.68
C VAL A 141 -10.78 6.54 -5.33
N LEU A 142 -11.12 6.33 -4.06
CA LEU A 142 -12.44 6.58 -3.50
C LEU A 142 -12.39 7.79 -2.58
N GLU A 143 -13.48 8.57 -2.59
CA GLU A 143 -13.71 9.69 -1.70
C GLU A 143 -14.90 9.44 -0.79
N ASN A 144 -14.87 10.07 0.38
CA ASN A 144 -15.92 9.90 1.38
C ASN A 144 -17.11 10.82 1.09
N HIS A 145 -18.28 10.23 0.88
CA HIS A 145 -19.57 10.90 0.81
C HIS A 145 -20.44 10.50 2.01
N GLY A 146 -20.02 10.96 3.20
CA GLY A 146 -20.68 10.69 4.47
C GLY A 146 -20.41 9.27 5.00
N LEU A 147 -21.31 8.33 4.69
CA LEU A 147 -21.23 6.93 5.15
C LEU A 147 -20.74 5.98 4.05
N ARG A 148 -20.47 6.48 2.85
CA ARG A 148 -20.09 5.65 1.69
C ARG A 148 -18.81 6.17 1.04
N TRP A 149 -17.97 5.23 0.64
CA TRP A 149 -16.82 5.46 -0.21
C TRP A 149 -17.23 5.26 -1.67
N VAL A 150 -17.12 6.31 -2.48
CA VAL A 150 -17.49 6.27 -3.90
C VAL A 150 -16.28 6.61 -4.77
N PRO A 151 -16.17 6.04 -5.98
CA PRO A 151 -15.07 6.36 -6.89
C PRO A 151 -15.01 7.86 -7.16
N LYS A 152 -13.82 8.44 -6.98
CA LYS A 152 -13.56 9.84 -7.28
C LYS A 152 -13.51 10.05 -8.80
N ASP A 153 -13.93 11.23 -9.26
CA ASP A 153 -13.75 11.62 -10.65
C ASP A 153 -12.27 11.54 -11.05
N LYS A 154 -11.98 10.78 -12.11
CA LYS A 154 -10.62 10.57 -12.63
C LYS A 154 -9.95 11.90 -13.01
N ASN A 155 -10.71 12.91 -13.42
CA ASN A 155 -10.20 14.23 -13.75
C ASN A 155 -9.67 14.99 -12.52
N LEU A 156 -10.08 14.60 -11.33
CA LEU A 156 -9.63 15.18 -10.06
C LEU A 156 -8.44 14.42 -9.46
N VAL A 157 -8.06 13.29 -10.04
CA VAL A 157 -6.90 12.49 -9.61
C VAL A 157 -5.73 12.82 -10.52
N MET A 158 -4.74 13.51 -9.96
CA MET A 158 -3.53 13.90 -10.68
C MET A 158 -2.34 13.05 -10.24
N TRP A 159 -1.58 12.61 -11.23
CA TRP A 159 -0.28 11.95 -11.06
C TRP A 159 0.79 12.97 -11.42
N ARG A 160 1.88 13.07 -10.63
CA ARG A 160 2.99 13.97 -11.00
C ARG A 160 3.63 13.48 -12.30
N ASP A 161 4.21 12.28 -12.24
CA ASP A 161 4.94 11.68 -13.37
C ASP A 161 4.66 10.18 -13.40
N TRP A 162 3.52 9.81 -13.99
CA TRP A 162 3.07 8.41 -14.01
C TRP A 162 4.04 7.50 -14.76
N GLU A 163 4.54 7.92 -15.92
CA GLU A 163 5.42 7.10 -16.73
C GLU A 163 6.76 6.83 -16.03
N GLU A 164 7.36 7.86 -15.41
CA GLU A 164 8.57 7.70 -14.60
C GLU A 164 8.31 6.81 -13.38
N SER A 165 7.19 7.01 -12.68
CA SER A 165 6.79 6.16 -11.56
C SER A 165 6.63 4.69 -11.97
N ARG A 166 6.06 4.43 -13.15
CA ARG A 166 5.88 3.09 -13.70
C ARG A 166 7.22 2.43 -14.02
N GLN A 167 8.12 3.14 -14.68
CA GLN A 167 9.47 2.62 -15.00
C GLN A 167 10.27 2.33 -13.73
N MET A 168 10.19 3.22 -12.73
CA MET A 168 10.84 3.05 -11.44
C MET A 168 10.31 1.80 -10.71
N VAL A 169 8.99 1.64 -10.63
CA VAL A 169 8.37 0.45 -10.01
C VAL A 169 8.78 -0.82 -10.75
N GLY A 170 8.85 -0.79 -12.08
CA GLY A 170 9.36 -1.89 -12.89
C GLY A 170 10.80 -2.28 -12.49
N ALA A 171 11.71 -1.31 -12.45
CA ALA A 171 13.10 -1.53 -12.06
C ALA A 171 13.24 -2.06 -10.61
N LEU A 172 12.44 -1.54 -9.68
CA LEU A 172 12.42 -1.99 -8.27
C LEU A 172 11.89 -3.43 -8.14
N LEU A 173 10.88 -3.81 -8.95
CA LEU A 173 10.36 -5.17 -8.97
C LEU A 173 11.39 -6.16 -9.55
N GLU A 174 12.04 -5.80 -10.66
CA GLU A 174 13.12 -6.59 -11.27
C GLU A 174 14.30 -6.78 -10.30
N GLY A 175 14.69 -5.70 -9.61
CA GLY A 175 15.73 -5.72 -8.58
C GLY A 175 15.32 -6.38 -7.26
N ARG A 176 14.11 -6.95 -7.17
CA ARG A 176 13.55 -7.58 -5.96
C ARG A 176 13.59 -6.68 -4.72
N ALA A 177 13.48 -5.35 -4.90
CA ALA A 177 13.47 -4.40 -3.79
C ALA A 177 12.30 -4.65 -2.82
N HIS A 178 11.21 -5.24 -3.32
CA HIS A 178 10.05 -5.65 -2.50
C HIS A 178 10.39 -6.66 -1.39
N GLN A 179 11.49 -7.41 -1.49
CA GLN A 179 11.95 -8.34 -0.44
C GLN A 179 12.61 -7.64 0.74
N HIS A 180 13.05 -6.39 0.55
CA HIS A 180 13.72 -5.57 1.56
C HIS A 180 12.76 -4.54 2.17
N LEU A 181 11.48 -4.59 1.79
CA LEU A 181 10.47 -3.67 2.27
C LEU A 181 10.04 -4.10 3.68
N VAL A 182 10.31 -3.23 4.65
CA VAL A 182 9.92 -3.43 6.05
C VAL A 182 8.57 -2.77 6.27
N ASP A 183 7.62 -3.51 6.81
CA ASP A 183 6.36 -2.96 7.28
C ASP A 183 6.31 -2.86 8.81
N PHE A 184 5.13 -2.53 9.35
CA PHE A 184 4.98 -2.43 10.79
C PHE A 184 4.97 -3.79 11.48
N ASP A 185 4.51 -4.89 10.84
CA ASP A 185 4.63 -6.23 11.41
C ASP A 185 6.09 -6.61 11.65
N CYS A 186 6.93 -6.45 10.63
CA CYS A 186 8.36 -6.74 10.72
C CYS A 186 9.05 -5.88 11.80
N HIS A 187 8.59 -4.64 11.97
CA HIS A 187 9.07 -3.76 13.03
C HIS A 187 8.59 -4.18 14.43
N LEU A 188 7.38 -4.71 14.57
CA LEU A 188 6.88 -5.24 15.84
C LEU A 188 7.63 -6.52 16.25
N ASP A 189 8.03 -7.35 15.28
CA ASP A 189 8.87 -8.53 15.51
C ASP A 189 10.31 -8.14 15.89
N ASP A 190 10.88 -7.12 15.24
CA ASP A 190 12.20 -6.56 15.56
C ASP A 190 12.19 -5.03 15.41
N ILE A 191 12.16 -4.32 16.56
CA ILE A 191 12.10 -2.86 16.64
C ILE A 191 13.27 -2.13 15.97
N ARG A 192 14.33 -2.86 15.59
CA ARG A 192 15.46 -2.30 14.85
C ARG A 192 15.17 -2.17 13.36
N GLN A 193 14.15 -2.86 12.85
CA GLN A 193 13.76 -2.76 11.45
C GLN A 193 13.06 -1.43 11.18
N ASP A 194 13.50 -0.73 10.14
CA ASP A 194 12.99 0.60 9.80
C ASP A 194 11.72 0.53 8.92
N TRP A 195 10.55 0.58 9.55
CA TRP A 195 9.26 0.68 8.85
C TRP A 195 9.12 1.97 8.01
N THR A 196 9.97 2.97 8.23
CA THR A 196 9.96 4.20 7.42
C THR A 196 10.69 4.03 6.08
N ASN A 197 11.42 2.92 5.90
CA ASN A 197 12.12 2.52 4.67
C ASN A 197 13.00 3.64 4.10
N GLN A 198 13.79 4.34 4.94
CA GLN A 198 14.58 5.51 4.50
C GLN A 198 15.56 5.19 3.36
N GLN A 199 16.13 3.99 3.38
CA GLN A 199 17.04 3.51 2.34
C GLN A 199 16.35 3.45 0.97
N LEU A 200 15.15 2.87 0.89
CA LEU A 200 14.36 2.82 -0.34
C LEU A 200 13.94 4.23 -0.78
N ASN A 201 13.53 5.09 0.16
CA ASN A 201 13.18 6.48 -0.15
C ASN A 201 14.35 7.26 -0.76
N THR A 202 15.57 6.99 -0.29
CA THR A 202 16.80 7.60 -0.84
C THR A 202 17.05 7.13 -2.27
N GLN A 203 16.90 5.82 -2.53
CA GLN A 203 17.03 5.26 -3.89
C GLN A 203 15.99 5.83 -4.85
N ILE A 204 14.73 5.93 -4.41
CA ILE A 204 13.63 6.55 -5.18
C ILE A 204 13.97 8.01 -5.49
N THR A 205 14.46 8.77 -4.50
CA THR A 205 14.83 10.18 -4.68
C THR A 205 16.00 10.35 -5.64
N GLN A 206 16.96 9.43 -5.65
CA GLN A 206 18.06 9.43 -6.62
C GLN A 206 17.59 9.12 -8.03
N TRP A 207 16.56 8.28 -8.18
CA TRP A 207 15.95 7.93 -9.45
C TRP A 207 15.17 9.10 -10.06
N VAL A 208 14.44 9.84 -9.22
CA VAL A 208 13.65 11.04 -9.57
C VAL A 208 14.53 12.32 -9.63
N GLY A 209 15.76 12.26 -9.10
CA GLY A 209 16.75 13.32 -9.26
C GLY A 209 17.11 13.51 -10.74
N PRO A 210 17.63 14.69 -11.15
CA PRO A 210 17.94 14.94 -12.55
C PRO A 210 18.90 13.86 -13.04
N THR A 211 18.38 12.94 -13.87
CA THR A 211 19.20 12.02 -14.62
C THR A 211 20.15 12.88 -15.42
N ASN A 212 21.42 12.83 -15.02
CA ASN A 212 22.50 13.61 -15.59
C ASN A 212 22.34 13.68 -17.11
N GLY A 213 22.32 14.91 -17.62
CA GLY A 213 22.56 15.17 -19.02
C GLY A 213 23.80 14.39 -19.45
N LYS A 214 23.57 13.40 -20.30
CA LYS A 214 24.63 12.80 -21.10
C LYS A 214 24.46 13.36 -22.50
N THR A 215 25.33 14.35 -22.74
CA THR A 215 25.90 14.80 -24.01
C THR A 215 25.88 13.77 -25.13
#